data_AF-A0AAW9SK51-F1
#
_entry.id   AF-A0AAW9SK51-F1
#
_cell.length_a   1.000
_cell.length_b   1.000
_cell.length_c   1.000
_cell.angle_alpha   90.00
_cell.angle_beta   90.00
_cell.angle_gamma   90.00
#
_symmetry.space_group_name_H-M   'P 1'
#
loop_
_entity.id
_entity.type
_entity.pdbx_description
1 polymer ?
#
loop_
_entity_poly.entity_id
_entity_poly.type
_entity_poly.pdbx_seq_one_letter_code
_entity_poly.pdbx_strand_id
1 'polypeptide(L)'
;MTNVLDQLRQMTTVVADTGEVAAVKTRQPVDCTTNPSLVLNAIKDPASEALIAREIEAGRKAGKSAAEVVDTLTVAVGAELTTLVPGRVSTEVDARLSFDTEASVARARAIIADYKARGIEKDRILIKLASTWRASAPPRSCRRTASTAT
;
A
#
# COMPACT_ATOMS: atom_id res chain seq x y z
N MET A 1 8.09 -17.40 29.72
CA MET A 1 6.74 -16.87 30.00
C MET A 1 6.17 -16.34 28.70
N THR A 2 4.95 -16.73 28.36
CA THR A 2 4.22 -16.23 27.18
C THR A 2 3.81 -14.78 27.43
N ASN A 3 4.32 -13.83 26.63
CA ASN A 3 3.96 -12.42 26.81
C ASN A 3 2.56 -12.13 26.24
N VAL A 4 2.04 -10.92 26.47
CA VAL A 4 0.69 -10.52 26.01
C VAL A 4 0.54 -10.62 24.49
N LEU A 5 1.58 -10.31 23.72
CA LEU A 5 1.55 -10.43 22.25
C LEU A 5 1.48 -11.89 21.80
N ASP A 6 2.19 -12.79 22.48
CA ASP A 6 2.14 -14.22 22.19
C ASP A 6 0.76 -14.81 22.48
N GLN A 7 0.09 -14.37 23.55
CA GLN A 7 -1.30 -14.73 23.83
C GLN A 7 -2.26 -14.18 22.77
N LEU A 8 -2.07 -12.92 22.36
CA LEU A 8 -2.90 -12.26 21.34
C LEU A 8 -2.85 -13.01 20.00
N ARG A 9 -1.67 -13.52 19.59
CA ARG A 9 -1.51 -14.32 18.36
C ARG A 9 -2.35 -15.60 18.34
N GLN A 10 -2.74 -16.14 19.51
CA GLN A 10 -3.61 -17.32 19.59
C GLN A 10 -5.09 -16.99 19.36
N MET A 11 -5.47 -15.71 19.51
CA MET A 11 -6.85 -15.24 19.46
C MET A 11 -7.16 -14.44 18.20
N THR A 12 -6.15 -13.81 17.59
CA THR A 12 -6.32 -12.94 16.42
C THR A 12 -5.10 -12.96 15.51
N THR A 13 -5.32 -12.58 14.25
CA THR A 13 -4.25 -12.32 13.29
C THR A 13 -3.58 -10.99 13.63
N VAL A 14 -2.31 -11.05 14.04
CA VAL A 14 -1.53 -9.85 14.34
C VAL A 14 -1.03 -9.23 13.04
N VAL A 15 -1.30 -7.94 12.88
CA VAL A 15 -0.90 -7.11 11.74
C VAL A 15 -0.06 -5.95 12.26
N ALA A 16 1.06 -5.62 11.61
CA ALA A 16 1.85 -4.46 11.98
C ALA A 16 1.49 -3.24 11.12
N ASP A 17 1.16 -2.13 11.76
CA ASP A 17 0.89 -0.84 11.11
C ASP A 17 2.16 0.00 11.06
N THR A 18 3.05 -0.32 10.12
CA THR A 18 4.35 0.35 9.98
C THR A 18 4.95 0.17 8.59
N GLY A 19 5.79 1.12 8.18
CA GLY A 19 6.71 0.99 7.05
C GLY A 19 8.11 0.52 7.45
N GLU A 20 8.39 0.35 8.75
CA GLU A 20 9.74 0.13 9.29
C GLU A 20 10.13 -1.36 9.27
N VAL A 21 11.14 -1.69 8.47
CA VAL A 21 11.65 -3.06 8.29
C VAL A 21 12.10 -3.70 9.62
N ALA A 22 12.76 -2.94 10.50
CA ALA A 22 13.27 -3.45 11.77
C ALA A 22 12.14 -3.87 12.72
N ALA A 23 11.06 -3.08 12.78
CA ALA A 23 9.90 -3.39 13.59
C ALA A 23 9.20 -4.68 13.12
N VAL A 24 9.05 -4.85 11.81
CA VAL A 24 8.43 -6.05 11.21
C VAL A 24 9.25 -7.30 11.49
N LYS A 25 10.57 -7.24 11.31
CA LYS A 25 11.48 -8.36 11.65
C LYS A 25 11.40 -8.76 13.12
N THR A 26 11.33 -7.78 14.01
CA THR A 26 11.27 -8.03 15.46
C THR A 26 9.93 -8.63 15.88
N ARG A 27 8.83 -8.13 15.32
CA ARG A 27 7.47 -8.47 15.75
C ARG A 27 6.85 -9.64 14.99
N GLN A 28 7.39 -10.02 13.84
CA GLN A 28 6.94 -11.15 13.01
C GLN A 28 5.40 -11.19 12.87
N PRO A 29 4.77 -10.12 12.35
CA PRO A 29 3.33 -10.10 12.11
C PRO A 29 2.96 -10.99 10.92
N VAL A 30 1.67 -11.29 10.77
CA VAL A 30 1.15 -12.04 9.61
C VAL A 30 1.02 -11.14 8.39
N ASP A 31 0.41 -9.96 8.57
CA ASP A 31 0.23 -8.93 7.54
C ASP A 31 0.92 -7.62 7.98
N CYS A 32 1.15 -6.70 7.04
CA CYS A 32 1.56 -5.33 7.31
C CYS A 32 0.60 -4.32 6.66
N THR A 33 0.45 -3.15 7.27
CA THR A 33 -0.26 -2.02 6.68
C THR A 33 0.64 -0.81 6.61
N THR A 34 0.63 -0.14 5.45
CA THR A 34 1.23 1.18 5.29
C THR A 34 0.13 2.22 5.03
N ASN A 35 0.53 3.49 5.18
CA ASN A 35 -0.22 4.66 4.78
C ASN A 35 0.80 5.77 4.42
N PRO A 36 0.39 6.91 3.85
CA PRO A 36 1.32 7.95 3.42
C PRO A 36 2.27 8.43 4.53
N SER A 37 1.79 8.56 5.76
CA SER A 37 2.59 9.00 6.91
C SER A 37 3.63 7.94 7.32
N LEU A 38 3.26 6.66 7.31
CA LEU A 38 4.18 5.56 7.63
C LEU A 38 5.26 5.39 6.56
N VAL A 39 4.91 5.56 5.28
CA VAL A 39 5.88 5.58 4.18
C VAL A 39 6.82 6.76 4.33
N LEU A 40 6.29 7.95 4.63
CA LEU A 40 7.10 9.16 4.87
C LEU A 40 8.10 8.97 6.03
N ASN A 41 7.70 8.25 7.08
CA ASN A 41 8.60 7.96 8.19
C ASN A 41 9.64 6.90 7.81
N ALA A 42 9.23 5.83 7.10
CA ALA A 42 10.13 4.79 6.64
C ALA A 42 11.23 5.32 5.72
N ILE A 43 10.93 6.27 4.83
CA ILE A 43 11.94 6.85 3.94
C ILE A 43 12.93 7.80 4.65
N LYS A 44 12.68 8.16 5.91
CA LYS A 44 13.63 8.91 6.73
C LYS A 44 14.59 8.00 7.50
N ASP A 45 14.32 6.69 7.52
CA ASP A 45 15.22 5.71 8.13
C ASP A 45 16.48 5.57 7.25
N PRO A 46 17.69 5.68 7.82
CA PRO A 46 18.94 5.43 7.08
C PRO A 46 18.98 4.07 6.36
N ALA A 47 18.28 3.05 6.88
CA ALA A 47 18.19 1.74 6.25
C ALA A 47 17.48 1.78 4.88
N SER A 48 16.67 2.80 4.63
CA SER A 48 15.91 2.98 3.39
C SER A 48 16.69 3.76 2.32
N GLU A 49 17.84 4.35 2.64
CA GLU A 49 18.58 5.24 1.71
C GLU A 49 18.93 4.58 0.39
N ALA A 50 19.38 3.32 0.43
CA ALA A 50 19.74 2.57 -0.78
C ALA A 50 18.52 2.32 -1.69
N LEU A 51 17.37 1.99 -1.09
CA LEU A 51 16.11 1.85 -1.83
C LEU A 51 15.73 3.18 -2.48
N ILE A 52 15.75 4.27 -1.71
CA ILE A 52 15.34 5.59 -2.17
C ILE A 52 16.22 6.06 -3.32
N ALA A 53 17.55 5.96 -3.17
CA ALA A 53 18.50 6.35 -4.20
C ALA A 53 18.26 5.59 -5.51
N ARG A 54 18.04 4.27 -5.42
CA ARG A 54 17.74 3.42 -6.58
C ARG A 54 16.46 3.85 -7.31
N GLU A 55 15.36 4.05 -6.58
CA GLU A 55 14.08 4.42 -7.18
C GLU A 55 14.09 5.85 -7.75
N ILE A 56 14.81 6.79 -7.11
CA ILE A 56 15.03 8.14 -7.65
C ILE A 56 15.85 8.09 -8.94
N GLU A 57 16.95 7.34 -8.96
CA GLU A 57 17.81 7.22 -10.13
C GLU A 57 17.05 6.58 -11.31
N ALA A 58 16.34 5.47 -11.05
CA ALA A 58 15.50 4.82 -12.05
C ALA A 58 14.41 5.75 -12.57
N GLY A 59 13.74 6.50 -11.69
CA GLY A 59 12.73 7.48 -12.06
C GLY A 59 13.28 8.60 -12.94
N ARG A 60 14.44 9.15 -12.60
CA ARG A 60 15.12 10.17 -13.42
C ARG A 60 15.47 9.64 -14.81
N LYS A 61 16.02 8.43 -14.91
CA LYS A 61 16.34 7.79 -16.21
C LYS A 61 15.09 7.57 -17.06
N ALA A 62 13.96 7.29 -16.43
CA ALA A 62 12.67 7.11 -17.10
C ALA A 62 11.93 8.44 -17.39
N GLY A 63 12.50 9.60 -17.05
CA GLY A 63 11.85 10.91 -17.24
C GLY A 63 10.64 11.15 -16.34
N LYS A 64 10.51 10.42 -15.22
CA LYS A 64 9.41 10.58 -14.27
C LYS A 64 9.50 11.91 -13.52
N SER A 65 8.35 12.53 -13.28
CA SER A 65 8.19 13.65 -12.35
C SER A 65 8.43 13.20 -10.90
N ALA A 66 8.67 14.17 -10.00
CA ALA A 66 8.83 13.88 -8.57
C ALA A 66 7.61 13.15 -7.97
N ALA A 67 6.40 13.51 -8.41
CA ALA A 67 5.17 12.85 -7.97
C ALA A 67 5.12 11.37 -8.39
N GLU A 68 5.50 11.06 -9.63
CA GLU A 68 5.56 9.67 -10.12
C GLU A 68 6.65 8.86 -9.43
N VAL A 69 7.75 9.50 -9.00
CA VAL A 69 8.79 8.85 -8.19
C VAL A 69 8.26 8.54 -6.79
N VAL A 70 7.54 9.45 -6.15
CA VAL A 70 6.89 9.21 -4.84
C VAL A 70 5.88 8.06 -4.94
N ASP A 71 5.10 8.02 -6.01
CA ASP A 71 4.19 6.93 -6.31
C ASP A 71 4.90 5.57 -6.42
N THR A 72 6.09 5.56 -7.04
CA THR A 72 6.94 4.37 -7.19
C THR A 72 7.56 3.96 -5.84
N LEU A 73 8.04 4.93 -5.05
CA LEU A 73 8.60 4.72 -3.71
C LEU A 73 7.57 4.12 -2.74
N THR A 74 6.32 4.55 -2.83
CA THR A 74 5.21 4.01 -2.02
C THR A 74 5.05 2.50 -2.23
N VAL A 75 5.13 2.06 -3.49
CA VAL A 75 5.09 0.63 -3.84
C VAL A 75 6.38 -0.07 -3.44
N ALA A 76 7.53 0.58 -3.62
CA ALA A 76 8.84 0.01 -3.29
C ALA A 76 8.97 -0.35 -1.80
N VAL A 77 8.51 0.53 -0.90
CA VAL A 77 8.47 0.26 0.55
C VAL A 77 7.58 -0.94 0.85
N GLY A 78 6.36 -0.96 0.29
CA GLY A 78 5.47 -2.09 0.51
C GLY A 78 6.02 -3.40 -0.07
N ALA A 79 6.72 -3.35 -1.21
CA ALA A 79 7.39 -4.51 -1.80
C ALA A 79 8.46 -5.08 -0.87
N GLU A 80 9.27 -4.25 -0.22
CA GLU A 80 10.21 -4.73 0.80
C GLU A 80 9.49 -5.44 1.95
N LEU A 81 8.38 -4.89 2.44
CA LEU A 81 7.60 -5.51 3.51
C LEU A 81 7.02 -6.88 3.13
N THR A 82 6.67 -7.10 1.86
CA THR A 82 6.16 -8.42 1.41
C THR A 82 7.17 -9.55 1.56
N THR A 83 8.47 -9.22 1.62
CA THR A 83 9.54 -10.21 1.86
C THR A 83 9.67 -10.60 3.33
N LEU A 84 9.06 -9.83 4.23
CA LEU A 84 9.21 -9.98 5.68
C LEU A 84 7.99 -10.60 6.36
N VAL A 85 6.83 -10.56 5.70
CA VAL A 85 5.58 -11.09 6.24
C VAL A 85 5.06 -12.24 5.36
N PRO A 86 4.48 -13.30 5.97
CA PRO A 86 3.95 -14.43 5.21
C PRO A 86 2.64 -14.08 4.49
N GLY A 87 1.88 -13.13 5.02
CA GLY A 87 0.60 -12.70 4.49
C GLY A 87 0.74 -11.48 3.58
N ARG A 88 -0.14 -10.50 3.77
CA ARG A 88 -0.37 -9.40 2.82
C ARG A 88 0.20 -8.07 3.30
N VAL A 89 0.44 -7.17 2.35
CA VAL A 89 0.78 -5.78 2.62
C VAL A 89 -0.31 -4.86 2.09
N SER A 90 -0.84 -3.98 2.95
CA SER A 90 -1.76 -2.93 2.52
C SER A 90 -1.01 -1.70 2.04
N THR A 91 -1.36 -1.19 0.86
CA THR A 91 -0.80 0.04 0.27
C THR A 91 -1.93 1.01 -0.02
N GLU A 92 -1.79 2.24 0.46
CA GLU A 92 -2.84 3.27 0.37
C GLU A 92 -2.78 4.04 -0.94
N VAL A 93 -3.95 4.29 -1.54
CA VAL A 93 -4.13 5.24 -2.64
C VAL A 93 -4.00 6.67 -2.11
N ASP A 94 -3.44 7.56 -2.92
CA ASP A 94 -3.34 8.98 -2.58
C ASP A 94 -4.68 9.56 -2.11
N ALA A 95 -4.70 10.06 -0.87
CA ALA A 95 -5.87 10.60 -0.22
C ALA A 95 -6.50 11.79 -0.99
N ARG A 96 -5.73 12.50 -1.83
CA ARG A 96 -6.27 13.56 -2.71
C ARG A 96 -7.29 13.03 -3.71
N LEU A 97 -7.23 11.75 -4.04
CA LEU A 97 -8.17 11.08 -4.96
C LEU A 97 -9.43 10.57 -4.27
N SER A 98 -9.55 10.72 -2.94
CA SER A 98 -10.65 10.14 -2.14
C SER A 98 -12.06 10.56 -2.58
N PHE A 99 -12.19 11.63 -3.36
CA PHE A 99 -13.46 12.12 -3.90
C PHE A 99 -13.60 11.94 -5.42
N ASP A 100 -12.69 11.21 -6.03
CA ASP A 100 -12.71 10.82 -7.43
C ASP A 100 -12.61 9.29 -7.54
N THR A 101 -13.75 8.65 -7.79
CA THR A 101 -13.86 7.20 -7.89
C THR A 101 -13.01 6.66 -9.05
N GLU A 102 -13.03 7.32 -10.20
CA GLU A 102 -12.34 6.83 -11.40
C GLU A 102 -10.83 6.97 -11.25
N ALA A 103 -10.37 8.11 -10.73
CA ALA A 103 -8.96 8.32 -10.42
C ALA A 103 -8.47 7.37 -9.31
N SER A 104 -9.27 7.13 -8.27
CA SER A 104 -8.94 6.17 -7.20
C SER A 104 -8.78 4.74 -7.75
N VAL A 105 -9.70 4.28 -8.59
CA VAL A 105 -9.64 2.95 -9.22
C VAL A 105 -8.46 2.84 -10.19
N ALA A 106 -8.20 3.90 -10.97
CA ALA A 106 -7.04 3.93 -11.86
C ALA A 106 -5.72 3.84 -11.06
N ARG A 107 -5.61 4.61 -9.96
CA ARG A 107 -4.43 4.58 -9.09
C ARG A 107 -4.27 3.23 -8.39
N ALA A 108 -5.35 2.63 -7.90
CA ALA A 108 -5.33 1.28 -7.34
C ALA A 108 -4.78 0.23 -8.33
N ARG A 109 -5.22 0.29 -9.59
CA ARG A 109 -4.71 -0.60 -10.64
C ARG A 109 -3.25 -0.34 -10.97
N ALA A 110 -2.81 0.91 -10.99
CA ALA A 110 -1.41 1.27 -11.21
C ALA A 110 -0.50 0.72 -10.10
N ILE A 111 -0.94 0.79 -8.83
CA ILE A 111 -0.22 0.19 -7.69
C ILE A 111 -0.06 -1.33 -7.89
N ILE A 112 -1.14 -2.05 -8.25
CA ILE A 112 -1.06 -3.49 -8.50
C ILE A 112 -0.14 -3.82 -9.70
N ALA A 113 -0.15 -2.99 -10.75
CA ALA A 113 0.73 -3.18 -11.90
C ALA A 113 2.21 -2.99 -11.54
N ASP A 114 2.55 -2.02 -10.69
CA ASP A 114 3.92 -1.80 -10.19
C ASP A 114 4.38 -2.98 -9.32
N TYR A 115 3.53 -3.47 -8.40
CA TYR A 115 3.82 -4.71 -7.65
C TYR A 115 4.08 -5.91 -8.57
N LYS A 116 3.25 -6.09 -9.59
CA LYS A 116 3.43 -7.17 -10.57
C LYS A 116 4.75 -7.04 -11.34
N ALA A 117 5.13 -5.82 -11.72
CA ALA A 117 6.42 -5.58 -12.37
C ALA A 117 7.62 -5.91 -11.46
N ARG A 118 7.42 -5.90 -10.13
CA ARG A 118 8.39 -6.35 -9.12
C ARG A 118 8.29 -7.85 -8.79
N GLY A 119 7.46 -8.60 -9.50
CA GLY A 119 7.26 -10.04 -9.30
C GLY A 119 6.34 -10.39 -8.12
N ILE A 120 5.55 -9.44 -7.63
CA ILE A 120 4.62 -9.65 -6.51
C ILE A 120 3.19 -9.71 -7.04
N GLU A 121 2.55 -10.85 -6.85
CA GLU A 121 1.18 -11.06 -7.30
C GLU A 121 0.15 -10.35 -6.43
N LYS A 122 -1.00 -10.01 -7.04
CA LYS A 122 -2.03 -9.15 -6.43
C LYS A 122 -2.69 -9.74 -5.19
N ASP A 123 -2.59 -11.05 -4.98
CA ASP A 123 -3.09 -11.76 -3.79
C ASP A 123 -2.28 -11.43 -2.52
N ARG A 124 -1.03 -10.98 -2.66
CA ARG A 124 -0.20 -10.45 -1.57
C ARG A 124 -0.53 -9.01 -1.18
N ILE A 125 -1.38 -8.31 -1.94
CA ILE A 125 -1.57 -6.87 -1.82
C ILE A 125 -3.02 -6.52 -1.47
N LEU A 126 -3.20 -5.65 -0.49
CA LEU A 126 -4.48 -5.00 -0.21
C LEU A 126 -4.39 -3.52 -0.62
N ILE A 127 -5.34 -3.05 -1.44
CA ILE A 127 -5.44 -1.62 -1.73
C ILE A 127 -6.27 -0.96 -0.65
N LYS A 128 -5.68 0.03 0.03
CA LYS A 128 -6.33 0.83 1.05
C LYS A 128 -6.87 2.12 0.43
N LEU A 129 -8.15 2.38 0.67
CA LEU A 129 -8.88 3.58 0.23
C LEU A 129 -9.42 4.31 1.46
N ALA A 130 -9.52 5.63 1.38
CA ALA A 130 -10.27 6.39 2.39
C ALA A 130 -11.76 6.01 2.31
N SER A 131 -12.41 5.77 3.44
CA SER A 131 -13.82 5.35 3.50
C SER A 131 -14.80 6.51 3.26
N THR A 132 -14.64 7.25 2.16
CA THR A 132 -15.62 8.23 1.71
C THR A 132 -16.73 7.53 0.91
N TRP A 133 -17.90 8.17 0.79
CA TRP A 133 -18.96 7.68 -0.09
C TRP A 133 -18.49 7.46 -1.54
N ARG A 134 -17.55 8.27 -2.02
CA ARG A 134 -17.08 8.21 -3.41
C ARG A 134 -16.08 7.08 -3.64
N ALA A 135 -15.28 6.74 -2.64
CA ALA A 135 -14.38 5.60 -2.71
C ALA A 135 -15.12 4.26 -2.67
N SER A 136 -16.27 4.20 -1.98
CA SER A 136 -17.11 2.99 -1.90
C SER A 136 -18.18 2.90 -3.00
N ALA A 137 -18.57 4.01 -3.61
CA ALA A 137 -19.54 4.02 -4.70
C ALA A 137 -18.95 3.37 -5.96
N PRO A 138 -19.74 2.57 -6.70
CA PRO A 138 -19.31 2.06 -8.01
C PRO A 138 -19.06 3.23 -8.97
N PRO A 139 -18.09 3.10 -9.91
CA PRO A 139 -17.81 4.12 -10.91
C PRO A 139 -19.09 4.47 -11.68
N ARG A 140 -19.19 5.70 -12.17
CA ARG A 140 -20.43 6.21 -12.82
C ARG A 140 -20.85 5.33 -14.01
N SER A 141 -19.90 4.73 -14.72
CA SER A 141 -20.14 3.74 -15.79
C SER A 141 -20.83 2.45 -15.33
N CYS A 142 -20.77 2.13 -14.04
CA CYS A 142 -21.46 0.99 -13.42
C CYS A 142 -22.79 1.38 -12.75
N ARG A 143 -23.20 2.66 -12.78
CA ARG A 143 -24.56 3.02 -12.37
C ARG A 143 -25.50 2.54 -13.47
N ARG A 144 -26.09 1.35 -13.27
CA ARG A 144 -27.32 0.97 -13.98
C ARG A 144 -28.27 2.17 -13.91
N THR A 145 -28.76 2.58 -15.07
CA THR A 145 -29.95 3.40 -15.17
C THR A 145 -31.03 2.73 -14.32
N ALA A 146 -31.29 3.28 -13.14
CA ALA A 146 -32.54 3.06 -12.44
C ALA A 146 -33.59 3.85 -13.23
N SER A 147 -33.91 3.36 -14.43
CA SER A 147 -35.07 3.78 -15.19
C SER A 147 -36.27 3.30 -14.40
N THR A 148 -36.98 4.28 -13.86
CA THR A 148 -38.38 4.26 -13.39
C THR A 148 -39.14 3.01 -13.80
N ALA A 149 -39.42 2.15 -12.82
CA ALA A 149 -40.55 1.24 -12.83
C ALA A 149 -41.48 1.69 -11.69
N THR A 150 -42.32 2.67 -11.99
CA THR A 150 -43.66 2.86 -11.39
C THR A 150 -44.58 3.29 -12.52
#